data_AF-T0TVN9-F1
#
_entry.id   AF-T0TVN9-F1
#
_cell.length_a   1.000
_cell.length_b   1.000
_cell.length_c   1.000
_cell.angle_alpha   90.00
_cell.angle_beta   90.00
_cell.angle_gamma   90.00
#
_symmetry.space_group_name_H-M   'P 1'
#
loop_
_entity.id
_entity.type
_entity.pdbx_description
1 polymer ?
#
loop_
_entity_poly.entity_id
_entity_poly.type
_entity_poly.pdbx_seq_one_letter_code
_entity_poly.pdbx_strand_id
1 'polypeptide(L)' 'MIRLAKTEDIPRVQELLKQILIVHHQVRPDIFKSEGSKFTNAELKAVINDSTKPIFVYEDENGCILGHIF' A
#
# COMPACT_ATOMS: atom_id res chain seq x y z
N MET A 1 3.61 -16.02 -1.25
CA MET A 1 3.24 -16.28 0.16
C MET A 1 2.56 -15.06 0.75
N ILE A 2 1.51 -15.26 1.56
CA ILE A 2 0.90 -14.18 2.36
C ILE A 2 1.69 -14.07 3.67
N ARG A 3 2.11 -12.85 4.05
CA ARG A 3 2.81 -12.57 5.31
C ARG A 3 2.47 -11.18 5.84
N LEU A 4 2.85 -10.90 7.08
CA LEU A 4 2.80 -9.53 7.61
C LEU A 4 3.72 -8.62 6.79
N ALA A 5 3.25 -7.39 6.57
CA ALA A 5 4.04 -6.32 5.97
C ALA A 5 5.21 -5.95 6.88
N LYS A 6 6.31 -5.55 6.25
CA LYS A 6 7.53 -5.07 6.90
C LYS A 6 7.86 -3.67 6.41
N THR A 7 8.70 -2.96 7.16
CA THR A 7 9.14 -1.61 6.78
C THR A 7 9.84 -1.59 5.40
N GLU A 8 10.52 -2.69 5.02
CA GLU A 8 11.15 -2.84 3.70
C GLU A 8 10.13 -2.88 2.54
N ASP A 9 8.88 -3.25 2.78
CA ASP A 9 7.84 -3.32 1.74
C ASP A 9 7.26 -1.94 1.39
N ILE A 10 7.54 -0.90 2.18
CA ILE A 10 6.97 0.45 2.05
C ILE A 10 7.05 1.00 0.62
N PRO A 11 8.21 0.97 -0.08
CA PRO A 11 8.30 1.50 -1.44
C PRO A 11 7.32 0.83 -2.41
N ARG A 12 7.18 -0.49 -2.30
CA ARG A 12 6.32 -1.27 -3.19
C ARG A 12 4.83 -1.13 -2.82
N VAL A 13 4.51 -1.09 -1.53
CA VAL A 13 3.13 -0.81 -1.07
C VAL A 13 2.69 0.60 -1.47
N GLN A 14 3.59 1.60 -1.41
CA GLN A 14 3.31 2.96 -1.91
C GLN A 14 3.00 2.99 -3.39
N GLU A 15 3.73 2.22 -4.20
CA GLU A 15 3.44 2.10 -5.63
C GLU A 15 2.06 1.49 -5.88
N LEU A 16 1.72 0.41 -5.17
CA LEU A 16 0.39 -0.21 -5.26
C LEU A 16 -0.73 0.75 -4.85
N LEU A 17 -0.54 1.51 -3.76
CA LEU A 17 -1.50 2.54 -3.33
C LEU A 17 -1.71 3.63 -4.38
N LYS A 18 -0.64 4.05 -5.09
CA LYS A 18 -0.74 4.99 -6.21
C LYS A 18 -1.52 4.40 -7.38
N GLN A 19 -1.28 3.15 -7.74
CA GLN A 19 -2.05 2.45 -8.79
C GLN A 19 -3.55 2.42 -8.45
N ILE A 20 -3.88 2.12 -7.19
CA ILE A 20 -5.25 2.15 -6.68
C ILE A 20 -5.85 3.56 -6.79
N LEU A 21 -5.12 4.60 -6.37
CA LEU A 21 -5.58 6.00 -6.47
C LEU A 21 -5.91 6.40 -7.91
N ILE A 22 -5.06 6.01 -8.87
CA ILE A 22 -5.28 6.31 -10.29
C ILE A 22 -6.60 5.70 -10.78
N VAL A 23 -6.87 4.43 -10.46
CA VAL A 23 -8.13 3.77 -10.84
C VAL A 23 -9.34 4.47 -10.18
N HIS A 24 -9.23 4.86 -8.91
CA HIS A 24 -10.30 5.60 -8.22
C HIS A 24 -10.55 6.98 -8.85
N HIS A 25 -9.48 7.71 -9.20
CA HIS A 25 -9.57 9.00 -9.89
C HIS A 25 -10.20 8.87 -11.28
N GLN A 26 -9.89 7.83 -12.04
CA GLN A 26 -10.50 7.60 -13.35
C GLN A 26 -12.03 7.44 -13.26
N VAL A 27 -12.53 6.80 -12.20
CA VAL A 27 -13.98 6.57 -11.99
C VAL A 27 -14.65 7.77 -11.33
N ARG A 28 -14.00 8.44 -10.37
CA ARG A 28 -14.52 9.57 -9.60
C ARG A 28 -13.49 10.69 -9.44
N PRO A 29 -13.18 11.43 -10.52
CA PRO A 29 -12.16 12.48 -10.49
C PRO A 29 -12.58 13.69 -9.65
N ASP A 30 -13.88 13.80 -9.34
CA ASP A 30 -14.46 14.78 -8.43
C ASP A 30 -14.19 14.47 -6.95
N ILE A 31 -13.97 13.20 -6.60
CA ILE A 31 -13.67 12.76 -5.23
C ILE A 31 -12.17 12.57 -5.02
N PHE A 32 -11.50 11.90 -5.96
CA PHE A 32 -10.11 11.47 -5.81
C PHE A 32 -9.16 12.36 -6.61
N LYS A 33 -7.97 12.64 -6.06
CA LYS A 33 -6.91 13.37 -6.75
C LYS A 33 -6.24 12.48 -7.80
N SER A 34 -5.67 13.08 -8.84
CA SER A 34 -4.90 12.39 -9.88
C SER A 34 -3.55 11.86 -9.38
N GLU A 35 -3.02 12.45 -8.31
CA GLU A 35 -1.74 12.09 -7.72
C GLU A 35 -1.76 12.16 -6.18
N GLY A 36 -0.77 11.52 -5.56
CA GLY A 36 -0.64 11.40 -4.12
C GLY A 36 -0.68 9.96 -3.65
N SER A 37 -0.85 9.76 -2.35
CA SER A 37 -1.01 8.44 -1.73
C SER A 37 -1.84 8.58 -0.46
N LYS A 38 -2.48 7.48 -0.03
CA LYS A 38 -3.26 7.43 1.20
C LYS A 38 -2.41 7.69 2.45
N PHE A 39 -1.13 7.36 2.40
CA PHE A 39 -0.16 7.53 3.48
C PHE A 39 1.12 8.15 2.96
N THR A 40 1.78 8.95 3.77
CA THR A 40 3.21 9.24 3.63
C THR A 40 4.05 8.01 4.01
N ASN A 41 5.34 8.00 3.68
CA ASN A 41 6.24 6.91 4.09
C ASN A 41 6.33 6.79 5.62
N ALA A 42 6.30 7.92 6.34
CA ALA A 42 6.36 7.94 7.79
C ALA A 42 5.08 7.38 8.43
N GLU A 43 3.90 7.78 7.91
CA GLU A 43 2.63 7.22 8.36
C GLU A 43 2.52 5.73 8.04
N LEU A 44 2.90 5.31 6.83
CA LEU A 44 2.85 3.90 6.46
C LEU A 44 3.77 3.06 7.35
N LYS A 45 4.95 3.57 7.70
CA LYS A 45 5.83 2.94 8.70
C LYS A 45 5.16 2.85 10.07
N ALA A 46 4.47 3.90 10.51
CA ALA A 46 3.74 3.87 11.79
C ALA A 46 2.64 2.81 11.79
N VAL A 47 1.84 2.71 10.72
CA VAL A 47 0.76 1.72 10.63
C VAL A 47 1.31 0.29 10.54
N ILE A 48 2.38 0.05 9.77
CA ILE A 48 3.02 -1.29 9.69
C ILE A 48 3.56 -1.76 11.05
N ASN A 49 4.01 -0.83 11.89
CA ASN A 49 4.53 -1.16 13.23
C ASN A 49 3.45 -1.17 14.32
N ASP A 50 2.19 -0.88 13.98
CA ASP A 50 1.06 -0.95 14.92
C ASP A 50 0.57 -2.41 15.03
N SER A 51 0.92 -3.07 16.13
CA SER A 51 0.55 -4.46 16.38
C SER A 51 -0.96 -4.68 16.51
N THR A 52 -1.76 -3.62 16.67
CA THR A 52 -3.22 -3.71 16.73
C THR A 52 -3.88 -3.69 15.34
N LYS A 53 -3.12 -3.37 14.28
CA LYS A 53 -3.60 -3.25 12.89
C LYS A 53 -2.70 -4.04 11.93
N PRO A 54 -2.85 -5.38 11.89
CA PRO A 54 -2.00 -6.21 11.05
C PRO A 54 -2.26 -5.93 9.57
N ILE A 55 -1.22 -5.48 8.87
CA ILE A 55 -1.23 -5.35 7.40
C ILE A 55 -0.62 -6.62 6.81
N PHE A 56 -1.29 -7.22 5.86
CA PHE A 56 -0.76 -8.38 5.12
C PHE A 56 -0.37 -7.99 3.71
N VAL A 57 0.68 -8.63 3.20
CA VAL A 57 1.15 -8.54 1.82
C VAL A 57 1.20 -9.93 1.19
N TYR A 58 0.99 -9.99 -0.13
CA TYR A 58 1.33 -11.17 -0.93
C TYR A 58 2.66 -10.93 -1.65
N GLU A 59 3.63 -11.78 -1.36
CA GLU A 59 4.94 -11.84 -2.00
C GLU A 59 4.96 -12.99 -3.03
N ASP A 60 5.44 -12.74 -4.25
CA ASP A 60 5.61 -13.80 -5.25
C ASP A 60 6.91 -14.61 -5.05
N GLU A 61 7.21 -15.53 -5.96
CA GLU A 61 8.40 -16.39 -5.88
C GLU A 61 9.72 -15.63 -6.07
N ASN A 62 9.68 -14.40 -6.61
CA ASN A 62 10.84 -13.55 -6.85
C ASN A 62 11.05 -12.51 -5.74
N GLY A 63 10.23 -12.53 -4.68
CA GLY A 63 10.27 -11.56 -3.60
C GLY A 63 9.54 -10.24 -3.89
N CYS A 64 8.75 -10.17 -4.96
CA CYS A 64 8.00 -8.97 -5.31
C CYS A 64 6.65 -8.94 -4.58
N ILE A 65 6.31 -7.80 -3.98
CA ILE A 65 4.98 -7.58 -3.40
C ILE A 65 3.98 -7.24 -4.51
N LEU A 66 2.93 -8.06 -4.66
CA LEU A 66 1.91 -7.87 -5.69
C LEU A 66 0.57 -7.39 -5.14
N GLY A 67 0.35 -7.51 -3.83
CA GLY A 67 -0.91 -7.10 -3.20
C GLY A 67 -0.73 -6.84 -1.71
N HIS A 68 -1.66 -6.06 -1.15
CA HIS A 68 -1.71 -5.75 0.27
C HIS A 68 -3.16 -5.64 0.74
N ILE A 69 -3.37 -5.83 2.04
CA ILE A 69 -4.64 -5.57 2.72
C ILE A 69 -4.37 -4.89 4.06
N PHE A 70 -5.09 -3.79 4.30
CA PHE A 70 -5.04 -2.98 5.53
C PHE A 70 -6.25 -3.29 6.41
#